data_AF-K9J4N2-F1
#
_entry.id   AF-K9J4N2-F1
#
_cell.length_a   1.000
_cell.length_b   1.000
_cell.length_c   1.000
_cell.angle_alpha   90.00
_cell.angle_beta   90.00
_cell.angle_gamma   90.00
#
_symmetry.space_group_name_H-M   'P 1'
#
loop_
_entity.id
_entity.type
_entity.pdbx_description
1 polymer ?
#
loop_
_entity_poly.entity_id
_entity_poly.type
_entity_poly.pdbx_seq_one_letter_code
_entity_poly.pdbx_strand_id
1 'polypeptide(L)'
;KGLNSIKGNHHNFCTAVFKDVTYEELKNLLNSKKIMLIDVRETWEILEYGKIPGSVNIPLGEVGEALHMNPEDFKEKYNEVKPSKSDSLVFSCLAGVRSKKALATAISLGFNSAKHYAGGWKEWASYEYSEKKQGN
;
A
#
# COMPACT_ATOMS: atom_id res chain seq x y z
N LYS A 1 -53.33 -17.90 -13.41
CA LYS A 1 -52.77 -16.53 -13.56
C LYS A 1 -52.02 -16.24 -12.27
N GLY A 2 -50.70 -16.22 -12.16
CA GLY A 2 -49.64 -16.06 -13.13
C GLY A 2 -48.60 -15.14 -12.47
N LEU A 3 -47.35 -15.61 -12.43
CA LEU A 3 -46.10 -14.89 -12.16
C LEU A 3 -45.66 -14.72 -10.69
N ASN A 4 -44.79 -15.67 -10.31
CA ASN A 4 -43.74 -15.55 -9.30
C ASN A 4 -42.81 -14.37 -9.60
N SER A 5 -42.28 -13.69 -8.57
CA SER A 5 -41.14 -12.79 -8.73
C SER A 5 -40.21 -12.81 -7.50
N ILE A 6 -39.15 -13.60 -7.67
CA ILE A 6 -37.74 -13.47 -7.23
C ILE A 6 -37.39 -13.26 -5.75
N LYS A 7 -36.83 -14.33 -5.16
CA LYS A 7 -35.91 -14.32 -4.02
C LYS A 7 -34.66 -13.49 -4.38
N GLY A 8 -34.40 -12.40 -3.67
CA GLY A 8 -33.10 -11.73 -3.64
C GLY A 8 -32.20 -12.43 -2.63
N ASN A 9 -31.28 -13.25 -3.14
CA ASN A 9 -30.28 -14.00 -2.38
C ASN A 9 -28.91 -13.32 -2.48
N HIS A 10 -28.20 -13.28 -1.36
CA HIS A 10 -26.77 -12.94 -1.19
C HIS A 10 -26.43 -11.46 -1.52
N HIS A 11 -25.53 -10.77 -0.81
CA HIS A 11 -24.20 -11.20 -0.39
C HIS A 11 -23.87 -10.55 0.96
N ASN A 12 -23.38 -11.36 1.90
CA ASN A 12 -22.76 -10.85 3.11
C ASN A 12 -21.59 -9.94 2.70
N PHE A 13 -21.75 -8.63 2.90
CA PHE A 13 -20.63 -7.70 2.86
C PHE A 13 -19.71 -8.08 4.02
N CYS A 14 -18.76 -8.96 3.74
CA CYS A 14 -17.65 -9.24 4.62
C CYS A 14 -16.76 -8.00 4.57
N THR A 15 -17.11 -6.98 5.35
CA THR A 15 -16.25 -5.83 5.59
C THR A 15 -15.05 -6.35 6.37
N ALA A 16 -14.03 -6.85 5.65
CA ALA A 16 -12.76 -7.19 6.25
C ALA A 16 -12.23 -5.93 6.94
N VAL A 17 -12.17 -5.97 8.27
CA VAL A 17 -11.56 -4.92 9.08
C VAL A 17 -10.07 -5.07 8.92
N PHE A 18 -9.49 -4.30 8.00
CA PHE A 18 -8.05 -4.23 7.83
C PHE A 18 -7.45 -3.43 8.98
N LYS A 19 -6.46 -4.01 9.68
CA LYS A 19 -5.69 -3.30 10.70
C LYS A 19 -4.64 -2.44 10.01
N ASP A 20 -4.67 -1.14 10.27
CA ASP A 20 -3.68 -0.18 9.80
C ASP A 20 -2.31 -0.49 10.43
N VAL A 21 -1.24 -0.25 9.68
CA VAL A 21 0.15 -0.39 10.16
C VAL A 21 0.52 0.89 10.91
N THR A 22 1.16 0.78 12.07
CA THR A 22 1.72 1.92 12.84
C THR A 22 3.15 2.26 12.40
N TYR A 23 3.68 3.43 12.81
CA TYR A 23 5.09 3.79 12.53
C TYR A 23 6.08 2.73 13.04
N GLU A 24 5.94 2.29 14.29
CA GLU A 24 6.82 1.29 14.90
C GLU A 24 6.73 -0.07 14.19
N GLU A 25 5.51 -0.52 13.88
CA GLU A 25 5.28 -1.74 13.11
C GLU A 25 5.95 -1.64 11.73
N LEU A 26 5.77 -0.51 11.02
CA LEU A 26 6.38 -0.29 9.72
C LEU A 26 7.91 -0.32 9.78
N LYS A 27 8.51 0.38 10.75
CA LYS A 27 9.98 0.41 10.95
C LYS A 27 10.54 -0.98 11.18
N ASN A 28 9.88 -1.79 12.01
CA ASN A 28 10.27 -3.18 12.26
C ASN A 28 10.14 -4.07 11.00
N LEU A 29 9.07 -3.89 10.22
CA LEU A 29 8.85 -4.63 8.97
C LEU A 29 9.89 -4.28 7.91
N LEU A 30 10.27 -3.01 7.79
CA LEU A 30 11.34 -2.54 6.90
C LEU A 30 12.70 -3.10 7.32
N ASN A 31 13.05 -3.02 8.61
CA ASN A 31 14.31 -3.54 9.14
C ASN A 31 14.46 -5.05 8.93
N SER A 32 13.36 -5.79 9.03
CA SER A 32 13.35 -7.24 8.80
C SER A 32 13.28 -7.64 7.32
N LYS A 33 13.14 -6.68 6.40
CA LYS A 33 12.97 -6.90 4.94
C LYS A 33 11.86 -7.90 4.60
N LYS A 34 10.81 -7.95 5.43
CA LYS A 34 9.68 -8.89 5.30
C LYS A 34 8.54 -8.35 4.44
N ILE A 35 8.64 -7.09 4.00
CA ILE A 35 7.58 -6.41 3.27
C ILE A 35 8.13 -5.73 2.03
N MET A 36 7.23 -5.49 1.07
CA MET A 36 7.42 -4.49 0.04
C MET A 36 6.59 -3.25 0.42
N LEU A 37 7.27 -2.14 0.66
CA LEU A 37 6.62 -0.85 0.93
C LEU A 37 6.41 -0.11 -0.39
N ILE A 38 5.16 0.17 -0.73
CA ILE A 38 4.78 0.88 -1.95
C ILE A 38 4.30 2.29 -1.58
N ASP A 39 5.04 3.32 -2.01
CA ASP A 39 4.67 4.72 -1.87
C ASP A 39 3.85 5.18 -3.09
N VAL A 40 2.56 5.46 -2.88
CA VAL A 40 1.60 5.81 -3.93
C VAL A 40 1.46 7.31 -4.18
N ARG A 41 2.42 8.10 -3.68
CA ARG A 41 2.56 9.51 -4.06
C ARG A 41 2.96 9.66 -5.52
N GLU A 42 2.77 10.86 -6.04
CA GLU A 42 3.29 11.22 -7.36
C GLU A 42 4.82 11.31 -7.31
N THR A 43 5.47 10.99 -8.42
CA THR A 43 6.94 10.96 -8.50
C THR A 43 7.58 12.29 -8.11
N TRP A 44 6.96 13.42 -8.46
CA TRP A 44 7.47 14.75 -8.10
C TRP A 44 7.47 14.97 -6.57
N GLU A 45 6.50 14.43 -5.82
CA GLU A 45 6.49 14.53 -4.35
C GLU A 45 7.66 13.75 -3.73
N ILE A 46 8.07 12.66 -4.36
CA ILE A 46 9.23 11.86 -3.94
C ILE A 46 10.53 12.61 -4.18
N LEU A 47 10.66 13.25 -5.34
CA LEU A 47 11.85 14.02 -5.72
C LEU A 47 12.02 15.26 -4.84
N GLU A 48 10.92 15.94 -4.51
CA GLU A 48 10.94 17.18 -3.73
C GLU A 48 11.11 16.93 -2.22
N TYR A 49 10.31 16.01 -1.66
CA TYR A 49 10.24 15.84 -0.20
C TYR A 49 11.01 14.62 0.30
N GLY A 50 11.48 13.75 -0.60
CA GLY A 50 12.07 12.47 -0.27
C GLY A 50 11.04 11.35 -0.08
N LYS A 51 11.57 10.16 0.24
CA LYS A 51 10.79 8.92 0.43
C LYS A 51 11.20 8.15 1.67
N ILE A 52 10.30 7.25 2.09
CA ILE A 52 10.60 6.29 3.14
C ILE A 52 11.70 5.35 2.62
N PRO A 53 12.81 5.14 3.36
CA PRO A 53 13.86 4.22 2.95
C PRO A 53 13.30 2.82 2.65
N GLY A 54 13.76 2.21 1.55
CA GLY A 54 13.27 0.90 1.10
C GLY A 54 11.89 0.91 0.43
N SER A 55 11.26 2.08 0.26
CA SER A 55 10.01 2.21 -0.50
C SER A 55 10.23 2.26 -2.01
N VAL A 56 9.27 1.65 -2.73
CA VAL A 56 9.12 1.66 -4.17
C VAL A 56 8.02 2.65 -4.53
N ASN A 57 8.27 3.59 -5.45
CA ASN A 57 7.25 4.53 -5.85
C ASN A 57 6.41 3.96 -7.00
N ILE A 58 5.11 3.80 -6.76
CA ILE A 58 4.12 3.39 -7.75
C ILE A 58 2.91 4.31 -7.57
N PRO A 59 2.78 5.39 -8.35
CA PRO A 59 1.70 6.37 -8.20
C PRO A 59 0.33 5.69 -8.16
N LEU A 60 -0.61 6.25 -7.38
CA LEU A 60 -1.92 5.63 -7.15
C LEU A 60 -2.64 5.23 -8.44
N GLY A 61 -2.54 6.06 -9.49
CA GLY A 61 -3.16 5.79 -10.80
C GLY A 61 -2.61 4.55 -11.50
N GLU A 62 -1.37 4.14 -11.18
CA GLU A 62 -0.68 3.03 -11.82
C GLU A 62 -0.79 1.72 -11.02
N VAL A 63 -1.18 1.76 -9.74
CA VAL A 63 -1.18 0.58 -8.85
C VAL A 63 -1.95 -0.60 -9.45
N GLY A 64 -3.11 -0.36 -10.05
CA GLY A 64 -3.93 -1.43 -10.63
C GLY A 64 -3.25 -2.13 -11.80
N GLU A 65 -2.59 -1.36 -12.68
CA GLU A 65 -1.84 -1.87 -13.82
C GLU A 65 -0.56 -2.57 -13.37
N ALA A 66 0.20 -1.93 -12.48
CA ALA A 66 1.45 -2.47 -11.93
C ALA A 66 1.26 -3.85 -11.29
N LEU A 67 0.17 -4.04 -10.53
CA LEU A 67 -0.12 -5.31 -9.88
C LEU A 67 -0.63 -6.40 -10.86
N HIS A 68 -1.06 -6.03 -12.06
CA HIS A 68 -1.50 -6.95 -13.12
C HIS A 68 -0.43 -7.27 -14.16
N MET A 69 0.46 -6.33 -14.47
CA MET A 69 1.44 -6.46 -15.56
C MET A 69 2.40 -7.64 -15.36
N ASN A 70 3.09 -8.09 -16.41
CA ASN A 70 4.01 -9.21 -16.25
C ASN A 70 5.22 -8.83 -15.34
N PRO A 71 5.93 -9.80 -14.74
CA PRO A 71 7.07 -9.51 -13.86
C PRO A 71 8.23 -8.77 -14.53
N GLU A 72 8.42 -8.92 -15.84
CA GLU A 72 9.51 -8.32 -16.61
C GLU A 72 9.28 -6.82 -16.80
N ASP A 73 8.09 -6.43 -17.28
CA ASP A 73 7.67 -5.04 -17.42
C ASP A 73 7.66 -4.32 -16.08
N PHE A 74 7.22 -4.99 -15.01
CA PHE A 74 7.23 -4.43 -13.66
C PHE A 74 8.65 -4.10 -13.21
N LYS A 75 9.59 -5.02 -13.47
CA LYS A 75 10.99 -4.84 -13.13
C LYS A 75 11.65 -3.73 -13.96
N GLU A 76 11.33 -3.65 -15.25
CA GLU A 76 11.82 -2.57 -16.11
C GLU A 76 11.32 -1.21 -15.64
N LYS A 77 10.02 -1.10 -15.35
CA LYS A 77 9.38 0.18 -15.00
C LYS A 77 9.71 0.68 -13.59
N TYR A 78 9.71 -0.21 -12.60
CA TYR A 78 9.86 0.17 -11.18
C TYR A 78 11.22 -0.21 -10.59
N ASN A 79 12.10 -0.85 -11.37
CA ASN A 79 13.41 -1.34 -10.96
C ASN A 79 13.34 -2.28 -9.74
N GLU A 80 12.26 -3.04 -9.62
CA GLU A 80 11.96 -3.88 -8.46
C GLU A 80 11.31 -5.20 -8.87
N VAL A 81 11.38 -6.22 -8.02
CA VAL A 81 10.75 -7.51 -8.31
C VAL A 81 9.24 -7.40 -8.07
N LYS A 82 8.44 -7.84 -9.05
CA LYS A 82 6.98 -7.87 -8.91
C LYS A 82 6.58 -8.74 -7.70
N PRO A 83 5.72 -8.25 -6.79
CA PRO A 83 5.26 -9.05 -5.66
C PRO A 83 4.30 -10.15 -6.09
N SER A 84 4.41 -11.30 -5.42
CA SER A 84 3.43 -12.38 -5.45
C SER A 84 2.21 -12.04 -4.58
N LYS A 85 1.08 -12.72 -4.85
CA LYS A 85 -0.16 -12.56 -4.07
C LYS A 85 -0.01 -12.95 -2.60
N SER A 86 0.96 -13.80 -2.28
CA SER A 86 1.32 -14.22 -0.92
C SER A 86 2.16 -13.20 -0.16
N ASP A 87 2.79 -12.27 -0.87
CA ASP A 87 3.76 -11.35 -0.27
C ASP A 87 3.06 -10.29 0.58
N SER A 88 3.75 -9.84 1.62
CA SER A 88 3.25 -8.80 2.51
C SER A 88 3.50 -7.42 1.90
N LEU A 89 2.43 -6.79 1.41
CA LEU A 89 2.48 -5.43 0.88
C LEU A 89 2.06 -4.42 1.93
N VAL A 90 2.76 -3.30 2.00
CA VAL A 90 2.30 -2.13 2.78
C VAL A 90 2.25 -0.92 1.85
N PHE A 91 1.10 -0.27 1.78
CA PHE A 91 0.93 0.96 1.02
C PHE A 91 1.13 2.19 1.91
N SER A 92 1.88 3.17 1.44
CA SER A 92 2.05 4.48 2.06
C SER A 92 1.70 5.59 1.06
N CYS A 93 1.34 6.75 1.56
CA CYS A 93 1.20 7.97 0.75
C CYS A 93 1.56 9.18 1.59
N LEU A 94 1.07 10.38 1.28
CA LEU A 94 1.32 11.56 2.11
C LEU A 94 0.70 11.47 3.52
N ALA A 95 -0.56 11.03 3.63
CA ALA A 95 -1.37 11.09 4.86
C ALA A 95 -2.49 10.03 4.91
N GLY A 96 -2.24 8.82 4.41
CA GLY A 96 -3.15 7.67 4.52
C GLY A 96 -4.28 7.54 3.49
N VAL A 97 -4.81 8.65 2.93
CA VAL A 97 -6.01 8.58 2.06
C VAL A 97 -5.76 7.80 0.77
N ARG A 98 -4.68 8.10 0.05
CA ARG A 98 -4.32 7.42 -1.20
C ARG A 98 -3.90 5.97 -0.96
N SER A 99 -3.17 5.69 0.12
CA SER A 99 -2.72 4.33 0.44
C SER A 99 -3.89 3.41 0.79
N LYS A 100 -4.94 3.93 1.43
CA LYS A 100 -6.18 3.18 1.66
C LYS A 100 -6.89 2.80 0.35
N LYS A 101 -6.89 3.68 -0.65
CA LYS A 101 -7.41 3.37 -1.99
C LYS A 101 -6.57 2.30 -2.69
N ALA A 102 -5.25 2.43 -2.64
CA ALA A 102 -4.32 1.44 -3.19
C ALA A 102 -4.48 0.06 -2.53
N LEU A 103 -4.67 0.02 -1.21
CA LEU A 103 -5.00 -1.19 -0.48
C LEU A 103 -6.27 -1.85 -1.01
N ALA A 104 -7.37 -1.09 -1.17
CA ALA A 104 -8.61 -1.63 -1.70
C ALA A 104 -8.42 -2.24 -3.11
N THR A 105 -7.64 -1.58 -3.97
CA THR A 105 -7.26 -2.12 -5.28
C THR A 105 -6.43 -3.41 -5.14
N ALA A 106 -5.42 -3.46 -4.28
CA ALA A 106 -4.61 -4.65 -4.11
C ALA A 106 -5.42 -5.86 -3.60
N ILE A 107 -6.35 -5.62 -2.66
CA ILE A 107 -7.26 -6.64 -2.14
C ILE A 107 -8.18 -7.17 -3.25
N SER A 108 -8.77 -6.31 -4.08
CA SER A 108 -9.61 -6.76 -5.19
C SER A 108 -8.84 -7.60 -6.22
N LEU A 109 -7.52 -7.43 -6.28
CA LEU A 109 -6.60 -8.23 -7.09
C LEU A 109 -6.08 -9.47 -6.36
N GLY A 110 -6.51 -9.76 -5.14
CA GLY A 110 -6.17 -10.97 -4.40
C GLY A 110 -4.89 -10.89 -3.54
N PHE A 111 -4.32 -9.70 -3.33
CA PHE A 111 -3.22 -9.49 -2.37
C PHE A 111 -3.76 -9.39 -0.94
N ASN A 112 -4.26 -10.50 -0.39
CA ASN A 112 -4.99 -10.52 0.88
C ASN A 112 -4.15 -10.12 2.10
N SER A 113 -2.81 -10.23 2.01
CA SER A 113 -1.86 -9.82 3.04
C SER A 113 -1.53 -8.32 2.99
N ALA A 114 -2.11 -7.57 2.05
CA ALA A 114 -1.86 -6.15 1.91
C ALA A 114 -2.39 -5.36 3.12
N LYS A 115 -1.64 -4.32 3.50
CA LYS A 115 -2.02 -3.35 4.53
C LYS A 115 -1.71 -1.94 4.07
N HIS A 116 -2.14 -0.94 4.82
CA HIS A 116 -1.69 0.43 4.60
C HIS A 116 -1.17 1.08 5.87
N TYR A 117 -0.22 1.97 5.71
CA TYR A 117 0.28 2.86 6.74
C TYR A 117 -0.56 4.14 6.74
N ALA A 118 -1.26 4.40 7.85
CA ALA A 118 -2.22 5.50 7.94
C ALA A 118 -1.55 6.87 8.12
N GLY A 119 -0.46 6.94 8.88
CA GLY A 119 0.26 8.20 9.13
C GLY A 119 0.96 8.78 7.89
N GLY A 120 1.32 7.92 6.94
CA GLY A 120 1.96 8.31 5.68
C GLY A 120 3.31 9.01 5.88
N TRP A 121 3.80 9.63 4.81
CA TRP A 121 5.07 10.36 4.80
C TRP A 121 5.14 11.46 5.86
N LYS A 122 4.02 12.15 6.14
CA LYS A 122 3.99 13.22 7.16
C LYS A 122 4.36 12.71 8.54
N GLU A 123 3.75 11.61 8.97
CA GLU A 123 4.07 11.00 10.27
C GLU A 123 5.51 10.49 10.28
N TRP A 124 5.92 9.78 9.22
CA TRP A 124 7.29 9.27 9.09
C TRP A 124 8.34 10.39 9.23
N ALA A 125 8.20 11.45 8.45
CA ALA A 125 9.15 12.57 8.44
C ALA A 125 9.22 13.28 9.82
N SER A 126 8.10 13.36 10.53
CA SER A 126 8.05 13.93 11.88
C SER A 126 8.88 13.12 12.88
N TYR A 127 8.76 11.78 12.86
CA TYR A 127 9.54 10.91 13.73
C TYR A 127 11.04 10.96 13.40
N GLU A 128 11.40 10.89 12.11
CA GLU A 128 12.81 10.96 11.68
C GLU A 128 13.48 12.29 12.04
N TYR A 129 12.75 13.41 11.98
CA TYR A 129 13.26 14.70 12.43
C TYR A 129 13.47 14.74 13.96
N SER A 130 12.61 14.07 14.71
CA SER A 130 12.66 14.03 16.17
C SER A 130 13.79 13.14 16.68
N GLU A 131 14.04 12.00 16.04
CA GLU A 131 15.16 11.09 16.38
C GLU A 131 16.52 11.75 16.12
N LYS A 132 16.66 12.54 15.05
CA LYS A 132 17.91 13.28 14.76
C LYS A 132 18.24 14.36 15.78
N LYS A 133 17.25 14.89 16.52
CA LYS A 133 17.48 15.90 17.55
C LYS A 133 17.94 15.34 18.89
N GLN A 134 17.73 14.05 19.16
CA GLN A 134 18.11 13.41 20.42
C GLN A 134 19.49 12.74 20.37
N GLY A 135 20.10 12.66 19.20
CA GLY A 135 21.42 12.06 18.98
C GLY A 135 22.58 13.06 18.80
N ASN A 136 22.38 14.35 19.08
CA ASN A 136 23.40 15.41 19.03
C ASN A 136 23.69 15.97 20.42
#